data_AF-A0A1M4MHC2-F1
#
_entry.id   AF-A0A1M4MHC2-F1
#
_cell.length_a   1.000
_cell.length_b   1.000
_cell.length_c   1.000
_cell.angle_alpha   90.00
_cell.angle_beta   90.00
_cell.angle_gamma   90.00
#
_symmetry.space_group_name_H-M   'P 1'
#
loop_
_entity.id
_entity.type
_entity.pdbx_description
1 polymer ?
#
loop_
_entity_poly.entity_id
_entity_poly.type
_entity_poly.pdbx_seq_one_letter_code
_entity_poly.pdbx_strand_id
1 'polypeptide(L)'
;MECVNESAVSPVIGVMLILVVTIIIAAVVSAFAGGMIGTETKPPQATIQGTYSLSSDILQLHHAGGDQLPTQKIIITIQQNDEDFGGYMSLFSQKGTGAGLIVANKSCIRNSGGECWLNSTTGAFEVPVFRPGETMFYTDVIKKNIVNLDPVGKSLILQVSTTEGKLISKSKVMIDP
;
A
#
# COMPACT_ATOMS: atom_id res chain seq x y z
N MET A 1 11.05 -55.81 56.41
CA MET A 1 11.99 -54.71 56.17
C MET A 1 12.07 -54.54 54.66
N GLU A 2 11.27 -53.65 54.10
CA GLU A 2 11.21 -53.43 52.66
C GLU A 2 12.27 -52.39 52.29
N CYS A 3 13.25 -52.79 51.48
CA CYS A 3 14.28 -51.89 50.99
C CYS A 3 13.72 -51.14 49.77
N VAL A 4 13.33 -49.89 49.96
CA VAL A 4 13.02 -48.97 48.86
C VAL A 4 14.32 -48.71 48.11
N ASN A 5 14.36 -49.13 46.85
CA ASN A 5 15.51 -48.94 45.97
C ASN A 5 15.50 -47.49 45.47
N GLU A 6 16.12 -46.58 46.24
CA GLU A 6 16.42 -45.23 45.80
C GLU A 6 17.33 -45.33 44.57
N SER A 7 16.75 -45.16 43.38
CA SER A 7 17.50 -45.22 42.12
C SER A 7 18.43 -44.01 42.05
N ALA A 8 19.63 -44.16 42.61
CA ALA A 8 20.71 -43.19 42.53
C ALA A 8 21.13 -43.08 41.06
N VAL A 9 20.63 -42.04 40.39
CA VAL A 9 21.08 -41.69 39.05
C VAL A 9 22.55 -41.30 39.15
N SER A 10 23.41 -41.95 38.37
CA SER A 10 24.84 -41.63 38.41
C SER A 10 25.05 -40.16 37.99
N PRO A 11 25.97 -39.42 38.63
CA PRO A 11 26.22 -38.02 38.33
C PRO A 11 26.46 -37.73 36.83
N VAL A 12 27.02 -38.70 36.12
CA VAL A 12 27.31 -38.61 34.69
C VAL A 12 26.03 -38.65 33.85
N ILE A 13 25.07 -39.52 34.18
CA ILE A 13 23.83 -39.67 33.40
C ILE A 13 22.93 -38.44 33.58
N GLY A 14 22.92 -37.83 34.77
CA GLY A 14 22.19 -36.58 35.01
C GLY A 14 22.70 -35.43 34.14
N VAL A 15 24.03 -35.30 34.01
CA VAL A 15 24.67 -34.28 33.17
C VAL A 15 24.43 -34.56 31.68
N MET A 16 24.53 -35.81 31.25
CA MET A 16 24.28 -36.16 29.84
C MET A 16 22.81 -35.90 29.45
N LEU A 17 21.85 -36.17 30.33
CA LEU A 17 20.42 -35.91 30.08
C LEU A 17 20.11 -34.42 29.93
N ILE A 18 20.64 -33.56 30.80
CA ILE A 18 20.37 -32.11 30.73
C ILE A 18 21.02 -31.47 29.48
N LEU A 19 22.18 -31.97 29.05
CA LEU A 19 22.84 -31.51 27.83
C LEU A 19 22.00 -31.82 26.58
N VAL A 20 21.48 -33.04 26.47
CA VAL A 20 20.66 -33.41 25.31
C VAL A 20 19.38 -32.58 25.24
N VAL A 21 18.67 -32.42 26.37
CA VAL A 21 17.43 -31.64 26.42
C VAL A 21 17.67 -30.18 26.05
N THR A 22 18.74 -29.57 26.58
CA THR A 22 19.07 -28.17 26.25
C THR A 22 19.45 -27.98 24.79
N ILE A 23 20.18 -28.94 24.19
CA ILE A 23 20.51 -28.91 22.76
C ILE A 23 19.25 -29.03 21.88
N ILE A 24 18.32 -29.94 22.22
CA ILE A 24 17.06 -30.09 21.48
C ILE A 24 16.23 -28.81 21.57
N ILE A 25 16.06 -28.25 22.78
CA ILE A 25 15.31 -27.01 22.98
C ILE A 25 15.96 -25.86 22.21
N ALA A 26 17.29 -25.72 22.27
CA ALA A 26 18.02 -24.69 21.53
C ALA A 26 17.84 -24.83 20.01
N ALA A 27 17.90 -26.06 19.47
CA ALA A 27 17.68 -26.32 18.06
C ALA A 27 16.25 -26.00 17.62
N VAL A 28 15.25 -26.36 18.43
CA VAL A 28 13.84 -26.07 18.16
C VAL A 28 13.57 -24.56 18.20
N VAL A 29 14.07 -23.86 19.23
CA VAL A 29 13.96 -22.39 19.35
C VAL A 29 14.68 -21.70 18.18
N SER A 30 15.85 -22.20 17.77
CA SER A 30 16.58 -21.69 16.60
C SER A 30 15.81 -21.93 15.30
N ALA A 31 15.19 -23.09 15.13
CA ALA A 31 14.35 -23.40 13.97
C ALA A 31 13.09 -22.53 13.93
N PHE A 32 12.47 -22.23 15.07
CA PHE A 32 11.35 -21.29 15.14
C PHE A 32 11.76 -19.84 14.88
N ALA A 33 12.92 -19.42 15.39
CA ALA A 33 13.48 -18.10 15.12
C ALA A 33 13.89 -17.93 13.65
N GLY A 34 14.38 -18.99 13.00
CA GLY A 34 14.78 -18.99 11.60
C GLY A 34 13.66 -19.26 10.59
N GLY A 35 12.61 -19.99 10.99
CA GLY A 35 11.53 -20.45 10.11
C GLY A 35 10.27 -19.58 10.12
N MET A 36 10.17 -18.58 10.99
CA MET A 36 9.00 -17.71 11.14
C MET A 36 9.23 -16.26 10.71
N ILE A 37 10.38 -15.96 10.10
CA ILE A 37 10.54 -14.73 9.32
C ILE A 37 9.89 -15.01 7.97
N GLY A 38 8.55 -14.95 7.96
CA GLY A 38 7.78 -14.99 6.73
C GLY A 38 8.36 -13.99 5.74
N THR A 39 8.34 -14.34 4.46
CA THR A 39 8.67 -13.47 3.34
C THR A 39 7.62 -12.37 3.16
N GLU A 40 7.29 -11.65 4.24
CA GLU A 40 6.53 -10.41 4.23
C GLU A 40 7.37 -9.45 3.39
N THR A 41 7.09 -9.42 2.10
CA THR A 41 7.77 -8.55 1.17
C THR A 41 7.40 -7.15 1.62
N LYS A 42 8.38 -6.43 2.18
CA LYS A 42 8.17 -5.06 2.62
C LYS A 42 7.60 -4.27 1.43
N PRO A 43 6.47 -3.55 1.61
CA PRO A 43 5.90 -2.78 0.52
C PRO A 43 6.91 -1.71 0.14
N PRO A 44 6.95 -1.34 -1.16
CA PRO A 44 7.78 -0.24 -1.59
C PRO A 44 7.44 1.00 -0.75
N GLN A 45 8.46 1.73 -0.33
CA GLN A 45 8.34 2.97 0.42
C GLN A 45 8.55 4.13 -0.56
N ALA A 46 7.46 4.76 -1.00
CA ALA A 46 7.51 5.87 -1.93
C ALA A 46 6.56 6.99 -1.48
N THR A 47 6.94 8.23 -1.73
CA THR A 47 6.10 9.40 -1.45
C THR A 47 5.56 9.95 -2.76
N ILE A 48 4.25 9.87 -2.92
CA ILE A 48 3.53 10.45 -4.06
C ILE A 48 2.77 11.68 -3.58
N GLN A 49 2.96 12.79 -4.29
CA GLN A 49 2.24 14.03 -4.07
C GLN A 49 1.27 14.26 -5.22
N GLY A 50 0.16 14.94 -4.96
CA GLY A 50 -0.84 15.24 -5.97
C GLY A 50 -1.19 16.72 -6.00
N THR A 51 -1.45 17.24 -7.20
CA THR A 51 -2.00 18.58 -7.41
C THR A 51 -3.18 18.45 -8.37
N TYR A 52 -4.34 18.98 -7.99
CA TYR A 52 -5.55 18.88 -8.80
C TYR A 52 -6.03 20.27 -9.20
N SER A 53 -6.22 20.47 -10.51
CA SER A 53 -6.71 21.72 -11.06
C SER A 53 -8.13 21.55 -11.58
N LEU A 54 -9.08 22.30 -11.00
CA LEU A 54 -10.47 22.33 -11.44
C LEU A 54 -10.59 22.87 -12.85
N SER A 55 -9.92 23.95 -13.23
CA SER A 55 -10.02 24.50 -14.59
C SER A 55 -9.79 23.44 -15.68
N SER A 56 -8.70 22.66 -15.56
CA SER A 56 -8.33 21.62 -16.54
C SER A 56 -8.92 20.22 -16.29
N ASP A 57 -9.48 19.94 -15.11
CA ASP A 57 -9.89 18.57 -14.69
C ASP A 57 -8.74 17.55 -14.76
N ILE A 58 -7.53 17.98 -14.39
CA ILE A 58 -6.32 17.14 -14.44
C ILE A 58 -5.77 17.01 -13.03
N LEU A 59 -5.52 15.76 -12.61
CA LEU A 59 -4.77 15.44 -11.40
C LEU A 59 -3.33 15.10 -11.79
N GLN A 60 -2.39 15.93 -11.34
CA GLN A 60 -0.96 15.69 -11.48
C GLN A 60 -0.49 14.86 -10.29
N LEU A 61 0.24 13.78 -10.57
CA LEU A 61 0.81 12.85 -9.60
C LEU A 61 2.32 12.96 -9.71
N HIS A 62 2.97 13.51 -8.69
CA HIS A 62 4.41 13.68 -8.65
C HIS A 62 5.06 12.66 -7.72
N HIS A 63 6.08 11.95 -8.20
CA HIS A 63 6.85 11.01 -7.40
C HIS A 63 7.97 11.75 -6.65
N ALA A 64 7.71 12.20 -5.43
CA ALA A 64 8.65 13.00 -4.65
C ALA A 64 9.92 12.25 -4.23
N GLY A 65 9.85 10.92 -4.06
CA GLY A 65 11.03 10.13 -3.71
C GLY A 65 10.70 8.72 -3.22
N GLY A 66 11.75 7.93 -2.96
CA GLY A 66 11.65 6.55 -2.45
C GLY A 66 11.85 5.49 -3.52
N ASP A 67 11.21 4.33 -3.33
CA ASP A 67 11.31 3.18 -4.21
C ASP A 67 10.55 3.38 -5.53
N GLN A 68 11.05 2.76 -6.61
CA GLN A 68 10.33 2.73 -7.88
C GLN A 68 9.04 1.91 -7.76
N LEU A 69 7.95 2.44 -8.30
CA LEU A 69 6.64 1.81 -8.22
C LEU A 69 6.24 1.14 -9.54
N PRO A 70 6.11 -0.20 -9.60
CA PRO A 70 5.59 -0.86 -10.79
C PRO A 70 4.11 -0.53 -10.98
N THR A 71 3.75 0.10 -12.11
CA THR A 71 2.39 0.60 -12.39
C THR A 71 1.35 -0.52 -12.41
N GLN A 72 1.78 -1.75 -12.71
CA GLN A 72 0.96 -2.95 -12.66
C GLN A 72 0.50 -3.32 -11.24
N LYS A 73 1.37 -3.14 -10.23
CA LYS A 73 1.15 -3.60 -8.85
C LYS A 73 0.64 -2.52 -7.90
N ILE A 74 0.33 -1.34 -8.42
CA ILE A 74 -0.24 -0.23 -7.63
C ILE A 74 -1.66 0.09 -8.06
N ILE A 75 -2.41 0.64 -7.11
CA ILE A 75 -3.77 1.16 -7.26
C ILE A 75 -3.73 2.59 -6.70
N ILE A 76 -4.25 3.52 -7.49
CA ILE A 76 -4.42 4.90 -7.07
C ILE A 76 -5.88 5.13 -6.76
N THR A 77 -6.11 5.71 -5.59
CA THR A 77 -7.43 5.95 -5.05
C THR A 77 -7.50 7.40 -4.62
N ILE A 78 -8.50 8.13 -5.09
CA ILE A 78 -8.76 9.52 -4.73
C ILE A 78 -10.04 9.57 -3.94
N GLN A 79 -10.00 10.16 -2.76
CA GLN A 79 -11.15 10.33 -1.89
C GLN A 79 -11.40 11.80 -1.62
N GLN A 80 -12.64 12.18 -1.33
CA GLN A 80 -12.91 13.51 -0.79
C GLN A 80 -12.53 13.54 0.69
N ASN A 81 -11.93 14.64 1.16
CA ASN A 81 -11.71 14.79 2.59
C ASN A 81 -13.02 15.13 3.31
N ASP A 82 -13.55 14.20 4.09
CA ASP A 82 -14.84 14.38 4.77
C ASP A 82 -14.90 15.62 5.67
N GLU A 83 -13.77 16.01 6.27
CA GLU A 83 -13.65 17.22 7.10
C GLU A 83 -13.93 18.50 6.30
N ASP A 84 -13.47 18.53 5.05
CA ASP A 84 -13.60 19.70 4.17
C ASP A 84 -14.96 19.73 3.45
N PHE A 85 -15.56 18.55 3.22
CA PHE A 85 -16.77 18.36 2.41
C PHE A 85 -18.07 18.15 3.23
N GLY A 86 -18.03 18.17 4.56
CA GLY A 86 -19.24 18.21 5.39
C GLY A 86 -19.75 16.85 5.90
N GLY A 87 -18.91 15.81 5.89
CA GLY A 87 -19.15 14.53 6.57
C GLY A 87 -20.10 13.54 5.86
N TYR A 88 -19.74 12.26 5.95
CA TYR A 88 -20.47 11.03 5.54
C TYR A 88 -20.55 10.69 4.05
N MET A 89 -20.04 11.51 3.13
CA MET A 89 -20.15 11.20 1.69
C MET A 89 -19.24 10.05 1.25
N SER A 90 -18.03 9.93 1.83
CA SER A 90 -17.08 8.84 1.53
C SER A 90 -17.64 7.42 1.78
N LEU A 91 -18.69 7.30 2.60
CA LEU A 91 -19.35 6.04 2.97
C LEU A 91 -20.34 5.53 1.92
N PHE A 92 -20.79 6.37 0.99
CA PHE A 92 -21.77 6.01 -0.05
C PHE A 92 -21.14 5.64 -1.39
N SER A 93 -19.86 5.26 -1.40
CA SER A 93 -19.17 4.81 -2.61
C SER A 93 -19.69 3.45 -3.08
N GLN A 94 -20.85 3.45 -3.75
CA GLN A 94 -21.28 2.34 -4.57
C GLN A 94 -20.78 2.56 -5.99
N LYS A 95 -19.90 1.65 -6.41
CA LYS A 95 -19.61 1.22 -7.79
C LYS A 95 -20.28 2.11 -8.86
N GLY A 96 -19.56 3.13 -9.32
CA GLY A 96 -19.84 3.85 -10.57
C GLY A 96 -20.80 5.04 -10.52
N THR A 97 -21.45 5.35 -9.39
CA THR A 97 -22.34 6.53 -9.31
C THR A 97 -22.48 7.11 -7.90
N GLY A 98 -21.45 6.97 -7.06
CA GLY A 98 -21.45 7.43 -5.66
C GLY A 98 -20.22 8.27 -5.37
N ALA A 99 -20.45 9.52 -5.00
CA ALA A 99 -19.45 10.47 -4.59
C ALA A 99 -18.53 9.96 -3.48
N GLY A 100 -17.27 10.43 -3.48
CA GLY A 100 -16.38 10.31 -2.33
C GLY A 100 -15.19 9.35 -2.49
N LEU A 101 -15.20 8.41 -3.45
CA LEU A 101 -14.06 7.52 -3.74
C LEU A 101 -13.97 7.22 -5.24
N ILE A 102 -12.82 7.54 -5.82
CA ILE A 102 -12.48 7.31 -7.21
C ILE A 102 -11.29 6.36 -7.23
N VAL A 103 -11.46 5.20 -7.85
CA VAL A 103 -10.32 4.33 -8.18
C VAL A 103 -9.85 4.75 -9.57
N ALA A 104 -8.62 5.24 -9.67
CA ALA A 104 -8.09 5.77 -10.91
C ALA A 104 -7.96 4.67 -11.96
N ASN A 105 -8.54 4.89 -13.14
CA ASN A 105 -8.33 4.00 -14.27
C ASN A 105 -6.91 4.16 -14.82
N LYS A 106 -6.15 3.05 -14.88
CA LYS A 106 -4.75 3.05 -15.36
C LYS A 106 -4.62 3.54 -16.81
N SER A 107 -5.64 3.37 -17.65
CA SER A 107 -5.58 3.90 -19.02
C SER A 107 -5.74 5.42 -19.12
N CYS A 108 -6.27 6.05 -18.08
CA CYS A 108 -6.42 7.49 -17.97
C CYS A 108 -5.22 8.17 -17.30
N ILE A 109 -4.20 7.41 -16.88
CA ILE A 109 -2.95 7.93 -16.30
C ILE A 109 -1.87 7.92 -17.39
N ARG A 110 -1.26 9.08 -17.65
CA ARG A 110 -0.29 9.28 -18.72
C ARG A 110 1.00 9.91 -18.21
N ASN A 111 2.13 9.60 -18.84
CA ASN A 111 3.37 10.34 -18.62
C ASN A 111 3.37 11.68 -19.38
N SER A 112 4.41 12.47 -19.19
CA SER A 112 4.62 13.71 -19.97
C SER A 112 4.77 13.47 -21.48
N GLY A 113 5.14 12.25 -21.89
CA GLY A 113 5.21 11.82 -23.29
C GLY A 113 3.87 11.43 -23.92
N GLY A 114 2.79 11.39 -23.14
CA GLY A 114 1.45 11.00 -23.60
C GLY A 114 1.17 9.49 -23.60
N GLU A 115 2.15 8.66 -23.23
CA GLU A 115 2.01 7.21 -23.07
C GLU A 115 1.20 6.91 -21.81
N CYS A 116 0.29 5.94 -21.91
CA CYS A 116 -0.60 5.59 -20.80
C CYS A 116 -0.02 4.44 -19.96
N TRP A 117 -0.38 4.37 -18.67
CA TRP A 117 0.07 3.25 -17.84
C TRP A 117 -0.46 1.92 -18.35
N LEU A 118 -1.69 1.90 -18.90
CA LEU A 118 -2.28 0.73 -19.52
C LEU A 118 -2.98 1.14 -20.82
N ASN A 119 -2.53 0.60 -21.94
CA ASN A 119 -3.19 0.80 -23.22
C ASN A 119 -4.48 -0.02 -23.27
N SER A 120 -5.63 0.64 -23.37
CA SER A 120 -6.95 -0.01 -23.40
C SER A 120 -7.19 -0.87 -24.65
N THR A 121 -6.44 -0.66 -25.72
CA THR A 121 -6.59 -1.37 -26.99
C THR A 121 -5.68 -2.60 -27.07
N THR A 122 -4.43 -2.48 -26.61
CA THR A 122 -3.44 -3.57 -26.68
C THR A 122 -3.30 -4.35 -25.37
N GLY A 123 -3.77 -3.81 -24.24
CA GLY A 123 -3.56 -4.36 -22.91
C GLY A 123 -2.11 -4.24 -22.41
N ALA A 124 -1.24 -3.57 -23.17
CA ALA A 124 0.17 -3.38 -22.80
C ALA A 124 0.33 -2.26 -21.76
N PHE A 125 1.31 -2.42 -20.87
CA PHE A 125 1.73 -1.37 -19.96
C PHE A 125 2.84 -0.55 -20.61
N GLU A 126 2.51 0.58 -21.24
CA GLU A 126 3.49 1.42 -21.95
C GLU A 126 4.42 2.14 -20.97
N VAL A 127 3.88 2.53 -19.81
CA VAL A 127 4.66 3.02 -18.67
C VAL A 127 4.66 1.94 -17.57
N PRO A 128 5.65 1.02 -17.55
CA PRO A 128 5.64 -0.13 -16.63
C PRO A 128 6.07 0.24 -15.20
N VAL A 129 6.83 1.33 -15.03
CA VAL A 129 7.40 1.74 -13.75
C VAL A 129 7.27 3.25 -13.60
N PHE A 130 6.78 3.69 -12.45
CA PHE A 130 6.75 5.08 -12.04
C PHE A 130 7.95 5.35 -11.14
N ARG A 131 8.85 6.22 -11.58
CA ARG A 131 10.15 6.46 -10.91
C ARG A 131 10.15 7.76 -10.11
N PRO A 132 11.03 7.88 -9.10
CA PRO A 132 11.30 9.15 -8.42
C PRO A 132 11.63 10.29 -9.38
N GLY A 133 10.99 11.44 -9.17
CA GLY A 133 11.13 12.65 -9.98
C GLY A 133 10.19 12.73 -11.19
N GLU A 134 9.54 11.63 -11.56
CA GLU A 134 8.57 11.65 -12.65
C GLU A 134 7.23 12.26 -12.20
N THR A 135 6.52 12.85 -13.17
CA THR A 135 5.14 13.33 -12.98
C THR A 135 4.23 12.63 -13.98
N MET A 136 3.10 12.16 -13.48
CA MET A 136 2.05 11.50 -14.25
C MET A 136 0.78 12.34 -14.19
N PHE A 137 -0.03 12.29 -15.24
CA PHE A 137 -1.24 13.07 -15.39
C PHE A 137 -2.43 12.13 -15.48
N TYR A 138 -3.40 12.29 -14.58
CA TYR A 138 -4.66 11.59 -14.63
C TYR A 138 -5.73 12.52 -15.22
N THR A 139 -6.33 12.09 -16.33
CA THR A 139 -7.23 12.91 -17.16
C THR A 139 -8.68 12.42 -17.17
N ASP A 140 -9.05 11.49 -16.29
CA ASP A 140 -10.44 11.05 -16.20
C ASP A 140 -11.28 12.11 -15.46
N VAL A 141 -12.61 12.02 -15.62
CA VAL A 141 -13.54 13.03 -15.13
C VAL A 141 -13.67 12.99 -13.61
N ILE A 142 -12.81 13.73 -12.91
CA ILE A 142 -12.85 13.85 -11.45
C ILE A 142 -14.00 14.79 -11.04
N LYS A 143 -14.19 15.90 -11.78
CA LYS A 143 -15.27 16.88 -11.52
C LYS A 143 -16.64 16.28 -11.26
N LYS A 144 -17.07 15.30 -12.06
CA LYS A 144 -18.39 14.66 -11.93
C LYS A 144 -18.59 13.94 -10.59
N ASN A 145 -17.50 13.55 -9.95
CA ASN A 145 -17.50 12.82 -8.69
C ASN A 145 -17.30 13.76 -7.47
N ILE A 146 -17.18 15.07 -7.70
CA ILE A 146 -17.13 16.10 -6.66
C ILE A 146 -18.53 16.73 -6.52
N VAL A 147 -19.15 16.58 -5.36
CA VAL A 147 -20.57 16.92 -5.13
C VAL A 147 -20.81 18.39 -4.78
N ASN A 148 -19.76 19.18 -4.55
CA ASN A 148 -19.92 20.56 -4.08
C ASN A 148 -19.98 21.57 -5.24
N LEU A 149 -20.82 22.60 -5.10
CA LEU A 149 -20.89 23.72 -6.06
C LEU A 149 -19.57 24.52 -6.12
N ASP A 150 -18.85 24.63 -5.00
CA ASP A 150 -17.59 25.36 -4.89
C ASP A 150 -16.49 24.50 -4.23
N PRO A 151 -15.85 23.58 -4.99
CA PRO A 151 -14.83 22.69 -4.45
C PRO A 151 -13.44 23.33 -4.31
N VAL A 152 -13.23 24.57 -4.79
CA VAL A 152 -11.95 25.29 -4.69
C VAL A 152 -11.56 25.47 -3.22
N GLY A 153 -10.30 25.20 -2.89
CA GLY A 153 -9.78 25.34 -1.52
C GLY A 153 -10.18 24.21 -0.56
N LYS A 154 -10.98 23.24 -1.03
CA LYS A 154 -11.19 21.96 -0.34
C LYS A 154 -10.07 21.00 -0.70
N SER A 155 -10.02 19.84 -0.03
CA SER A 155 -8.96 18.85 -0.27
C SER A 155 -9.49 17.46 -0.60
N LEU A 156 -8.73 16.78 -1.44
CA LEU A 156 -8.86 15.38 -1.75
C LEU A 156 -7.75 14.61 -1.02
N ILE A 157 -8.04 13.36 -0.66
CA ILE A 157 -7.07 12.42 -0.13
C ILE A 157 -6.65 11.52 -1.27
N LEU A 158 -5.39 11.62 -1.67
CA LEU A 158 -4.77 10.72 -2.62
C LEU A 158 -4.11 9.58 -1.85
N GLN A 159 -4.50 8.36 -2.18
CA GLN A 159 -3.93 7.14 -1.63
C GLN A 159 -3.33 6.31 -2.76
N VAL A 160 -2.12 5.84 -2.53
CA VAL A 160 -1.44 4.88 -3.39
C VAL A 160 -1.23 3.63 -2.56
N SER A 161 -1.79 2.52 -3.04
CA SER A 161 -1.72 1.21 -2.38
C SER A 161 -1.23 0.17 -3.38
N THR A 162 -0.69 -0.93 -2.87
CA THR A 162 -0.40 -2.11 -3.68
C THR A 162 -1.70 -2.82 -4.10
N THR A 163 -1.64 -3.70 -5.10
CA THR A 163 -2.74 -4.61 -5.46
C THR A 163 -3.12 -5.58 -4.33
N GLU A 164 -2.23 -5.75 -3.34
CA GLU A 164 -2.45 -6.55 -2.13
C GLU A 164 -3.13 -5.72 -1.02
N GLY A 165 -3.42 -4.44 -1.26
CA GLY A 165 -4.09 -3.55 -0.30
C GLY A 165 -3.15 -2.87 0.70
N LYS A 166 -1.83 -3.12 0.64
CA LYS A 166 -0.83 -2.47 1.50
C LYS A 166 -0.63 -1.02 1.06
N LEU A 167 -0.86 -0.07 1.98
CA LEU A 167 -0.68 1.36 1.73
C LEU A 167 0.80 1.69 1.48
N ILE A 168 1.07 2.47 0.42
CA ILE A 168 2.39 2.97 0.06
C ILE A 168 2.51 4.44 0.45
N SER A 169 1.55 5.27 0.01
CA SER A 169 1.54 6.71 0.23
C SER A 169 0.13 7.22 0.47
N LYS A 170 -0.02 8.20 1.36
CA LYS A 170 -1.24 8.97 1.56
C LYS A 170 -0.87 10.45 1.58
N SER A 171 -1.48 11.24 0.71
CA SER A 171 -1.23 12.68 0.61
C SER A 171 -2.52 13.49 0.51
N LYS A 172 -2.52 14.67 1.10
CA LYS A 172 -3.58 15.66 0.96
C LYS A 172 -3.33 16.46 -0.32
N VAL A 173 -4.32 16.53 -1.20
CA VAL A 173 -4.28 17.24 -2.48
C VAL A 173 -5.26 18.40 -2.38
N MET A 174 -4.74 19.63 -2.46
CA MET A 174 -5.60 20.80 -2.49
C MET A 174 -6.22 20.96 -3.87
N ILE A 175 -7.45 21.44 -3.90
CA ILE A 175 -8.18 21.70 -5.12
C ILE A 175 -7.92 23.15 -5.53
N ASP A 176 -7.11 23.31 -6.58
CA ASP A 176 -6.82 24.59 -7.21
C ASP A 176 -7.89 24.94 -8.27
N PRO A 177 -8.13 26.24 -8.55
CA PRO A 177 -9.17 26.69 -9.46
C PRO A 177 -9.02 26.26 -10.93
#